data_AF-A0A7C3CV36-F1
#
_entry.id   AF-A0A7C3CV36-F1
#
_cell.length_a   1.000
_cell.length_b   1.000
_cell.length_c   1.000
_cell.angle_alpha   90.00
_cell.angle_beta   90.00
_cell.angle_gamma   90.00
#
_symmetry.space_group_name_H-M   'P 1'
#
loop_
_entity.id
_entity.type
_entity.pdbx_description
1 polymer ?
#
loop_
_entity_poly.entity_id
_entity_poly.type
_entity_poly.pdbx_seq_one_letter_code
_entity_poly.pdbx_strand_id
1 'polypeptide(L)'
;MFSIPTILTLARIALIPVFVVCFYLPVSWSNEATLAIFILAAVTDWLDGYLARVLNQASKFGAFLDPVADKLMVAVALVLLVQANPTVWMA
;
A
#
# COMPACT_ATOMS: atom_id res chain seq x y z
N MET A 1 -3.03 19.21 -12.89
CA MET A 1 -3.80 18.01 -13.28
C MET A 1 -2.78 16.88 -13.42
N PHE A 2 -2.93 15.80 -12.65
CA PHE A 2 -2.03 14.63 -12.54
C PHE A 2 -0.52 14.90 -12.49
N SER A 3 0.00 15.12 -11.28
CA SER A 3 1.44 15.06 -11.04
C SER A 3 1.89 13.61 -10.85
N ILE A 4 3.14 13.31 -11.19
CA ILE A 4 3.74 11.96 -11.03
C ILE A 4 3.48 11.37 -9.62
N PRO A 5 3.62 12.14 -8.52
CA PRO A 5 3.33 11.65 -7.17
C PRO A 5 1.87 11.18 -7.01
N THR A 6 0.90 11.90 -7.60
CA THR A 6 -0.53 11.55 -7.49
C THR A 6 -0.86 10.24 -8.22
N ILE A 7 -0.16 9.94 -9.31
CA ILE A 7 -0.32 8.68 -10.05
C ILE A 7 0.23 7.52 -9.22
N LEU A 8 1.37 7.71 -8.55
CA LEU A 8 1.95 6.72 -7.64
C LEU A 8 1.04 6.43 -6.44
N THR A 9 0.42 7.43 -5.84
CA THR A 9 -0.56 7.23 -4.75
C THR A 9 -1.79 6.48 -5.22
N LEU A 10 -2.33 6.81 -6.39
CA LEU A 10 -3.44 6.08 -7.00
C LEU A 10 -3.07 4.63 -7.31
N ALA A 11 -1.85 4.38 -7.80
CA ALA A 11 -1.33 3.03 -8.02
C ALA A 11 -1.24 2.24 -6.70
N ARG A 12 -0.82 2.87 -5.59
CA ARG A 12 -0.82 2.24 -4.26
C ARG A 12 -2.21 1.84 -3.81
N ILE A 13 -3.20 2.71 -3.98
CA ILE A 13 -4.60 2.40 -3.65
C ILE A 13 -5.08 1.21 -4.50
N ALA A 14 -4.72 1.16 -5.78
CA ALA A 14 -5.05 0.03 -6.67
C ALA A 14 -4.31 -1.27 -6.31
N LEU A 15 -3.14 -1.19 -5.65
CA LEU A 15 -2.41 -2.34 -5.13
C LEU A 15 -3.09 -2.98 -3.91
N ILE A 16 -3.92 -2.25 -3.16
CA ILE A 16 -4.61 -2.81 -1.97
C ILE A 16 -5.52 -4.00 -2.35
N PRO A 17 -6.41 -3.92 -3.35
CA PRO A 17 -7.16 -5.08 -3.82
C PRO A 17 -6.27 -6.24 -4.28
N VAL A 18 -5.18 -5.95 -4.97
CA VAL A 18 -4.23 -6.97 -5.45
C VAL A 18 -3.56 -7.69 -4.27
N PHE A 19 -3.15 -6.93 -3.26
CA PHE A 19 -2.60 -7.44 -2.00
C PHE A 19 -3.58 -8.41 -1.31
N VAL A 20 -4.86 -8.02 -1.20
CA VAL A 20 -5.91 -8.86 -0.61
C VAL A 20 -6.12 -10.14 -1.42
N VAL A 21 -6.20 -10.04 -2.75
CA VAL A 21 -6.39 -11.20 -3.64
C VAL A 21 -5.20 -12.16 -3.54
N CYS A 22 -3.97 -11.63 -3.55
CA CYS A 22 -2.78 -12.44 -3.38
C CYS A 22 -2.79 -13.17 -2.04
N PHE A 23 -3.14 -12.51 -0.94
CA PHE A 23 -3.19 -13.13 0.39
C PHE A 23 -4.12 -14.34 0.45
N TYR A 24 -5.31 -14.26 -0.14
CA TYR A 24 -6.28 -15.36 -0.16
C TYR A 24 -6.04 -16.41 -1.24
N LEU A 25 -5.03 -16.23 -2.10
CA LEU A 25 -4.76 -17.14 -3.20
C LEU A 25 -4.27 -18.50 -2.64
N PRO A 26 -4.92 -19.63 -2.97
CA PRO A 26 -4.61 -20.95 -2.39
C PRO A 26 -3.41 -21.59 -3.10
N VAL A 27 -2.28 -20.88 -3.14
CA VAL A 27 -1.03 -21.31 -3.80
C VAL A 27 0.14 -21.17 -2.83
N SER A 28 1.14 -22.04 -2.93
CA SER A 28 2.29 -22.05 -2.01
C SER A 28 3.09 -20.75 -2.00
N TRP A 29 3.14 -20.04 -3.13
CA TRP A 29 3.86 -18.78 -3.29
C TRP A 29 3.04 -17.53 -2.89
N SER A 30 1.80 -17.70 -2.42
CA SER A 30 0.89 -16.61 -2.06
C SER A 30 1.48 -15.68 -1.00
N ASN A 31 2.05 -16.25 0.07
CA ASN A 31 2.64 -15.48 1.16
C ASN A 31 3.84 -14.65 0.69
N GLU A 32 4.70 -15.24 -0.15
CA GLU A 32 5.87 -14.56 -0.72
C GLU A 32 5.46 -13.41 -1.65
N ALA A 33 4.46 -13.64 -2.50
CA ALA A 33 3.91 -12.60 -3.38
C ALA A 33 3.24 -11.47 -2.58
N THR A 34 2.49 -11.81 -1.52
CA THR A 34 1.84 -10.83 -0.65
C THR A 34 2.87 -9.96 0.07
N LEU A 35 3.94 -10.57 0.59
CA LEU A 35 5.07 -9.85 1.17
C LEU A 35 5.75 -8.94 0.14
N ALA A 36 5.99 -9.44 -1.08
CA ALA A 36 6.60 -8.64 -2.14
C ALA A 36 5.74 -7.43 -2.52
N ILE A 37 4.41 -7.59 -2.62
CA ILE A 37 3.47 -6.49 -2.88
C ILE A 37 3.50 -5.46 -1.75
N PHE A 38 3.54 -5.91 -0.50
CA PHE A 38 3.63 -5.01 0.65
C PHE A 38 4.92 -4.18 0.62
N ILE A 39 6.07 -4.82 0.34
CA ILE A 39 7.35 -4.14 0.19
C ILE A 39 7.31 -3.13 -0.97
N LEU A 40 6.77 -3.52 -2.13
CA LEU A 40 6.63 -2.64 -3.29
C LEU A 40 5.75 -1.43 -2.98
N ALA A 41 4.66 -1.61 -2.23
CA ALA A 41 3.78 -0.52 -1.80
C ALA A 41 4.48 0.48 -0.87
N ALA A 42 5.30 -0.02 0.07
CA ALA A 42 6.10 0.82 0.96
C ALA A 42 7.21 1.58 0.19
N VAL A 43 7.87 0.92 -0.76
CA VAL A 43 8.90 1.58 -1.59
C VAL A 43 8.29 2.66 -2.48
N THR A 44 7.10 2.43 -3.03
CA THR A 44 6.41 3.44 -3.86
C THR A 44 5.92 4.65 -3.07
N ASP A 45 5.64 4.52 -1.77
CA ASP A 45 5.37 5.63 -0.82
C ASP A 45 6.59 6.46 -0.45
N TRP A 46 7.74 5.81 -0.39
CA TRP A 46 8.96 6.58 -0.24
C TRP A 46 9.31 7.33 -1.53
N LEU A 47 9.07 6.69 -2.68
CA LEU A 47 9.44 7.22 -3.99
C LEU A 47 8.59 8.42 -4.41
N ASP A 48 7.28 8.41 -4.18
CA ASP A 48 6.42 9.56 -4.53
C ASP A 48 6.71 10.79 -3.66
N GLY A 49 7.01 10.62 -2.37
CA GLY A 49 7.48 11.69 -1.49
C GLY A 49 8.87 12.24 -1.88
N TYR A 50 9.74 11.39 -2.42
CA TYR A 50 11.01 11.84 -3.01
C TYR A 50 10.79 12.63 -4.30
N LEU A 51 10.00 12.08 -5.23
CA LEU A 51 9.71 12.72 -6.52
C LEU A 51 8.94 14.04 -6.35
N ALA A 52 8.03 14.13 -5.38
CA ALA A 52 7.32 15.37 -5.08
C ALA A 52 8.29 16.50 -4.68
N ARG A 53 9.33 16.19 -3.90
CA ARG A 53 10.36 17.14 -3.48
C ARG A 53 11.30 17.53 -4.62
N VAL A 54 11.73 16.57 -5.44
CA VAL A 54 12.67 16.82 -6.54
C VAL A 54 12.01 17.58 -7.70
N LEU A 55 10.75 17.24 -8.03
CA LEU A 55 10.04 17.84 -9.16
C LEU A 55 9.34 19.15 -8.80
N ASN A 56 9.30 19.54 -7.52
CA ASN A 56 8.50 20.67 -7.04
C ASN A 56 7.01 20.57 -7.45
N GLN A 57 6.52 19.34 -7.67
CA GLN A 57 5.17 19.03 -8.14
C GLN A 57 4.28 18.53 -7.00
N ALA A 58 4.32 19.22 -5.86
CA ALA A 58 3.42 18.95 -4.76
C ALA A 58 2.00 19.42 -5.11
N SER A 59 1.05 18.48 -5.15
CA SER A 59 -0.37 18.80 -5.34
C SER A 59 -1.11 18.69 -4.01
N LYS A 60 -2.03 19.62 -3.72
CA LYS A 60 -2.85 19.59 -2.49
C LYS A 60 -3.67 18.30 -2.37
N PHE A 61 -4.08 17.73 -3.51
CA PHE A 61 -4.84 16.50 -3.58
C PHE A 61 -3.96 15.26 -3.30
N GLY A 62 -2.76 15.19 -3.86
CA GLY A 62 -1.79 14.12 -3.58
C GLY A 62 -1.39 14.09 -2.11
N ALA A 63 -1.10 15.26 -1.53
CA ALA A 63 -0.77 15.37 -0.11
C ALA A 63 -1.92 14.96 0.84
N PHE A 64 -3.17 15.05 0.38
CA PHE A 64 -4.33 14.53 1.11
C PHE A 64 -4.47 13.01 0.96
N LEU A 65 -4.22 12.47 -0.24
CA LEU A 65 -4.31 11.04 -0.51
C LEU A 65 -3.20 10.21 0.14
N ASP A 66 -1.97 10.73 0.26
CA ASP A 66 -0.83 10.05 0.90
C ASP A 66 -1.19 9.42 2.26
N PRO A 67 -1.61 10.20 3.28
CA PRO A 67 -1.94 9.66 4.59
C PRO A 67 -3.20 8.78 4.61
N VAL A 68 -4.06 8.86 3.59
CA VAL A 68 -5.22 7.97 3.44
C VAL A 68 -4.77 6.61 2.89
N ALA A 69 -3.96 6.60 1.83
CA ALA A 69 -3.45 5.40 1.21
C ALA A 69 -2.55 4.60 2.17
N ASP A 70 -1.68 5.29 2.91
CA ASP A 70 -0.81 4.68 3.94
C ASP A 70 -1.63 3.97 5.03
N LYS A 71 -2.56 4.69 5.67
CA LYS A 71 -3.42 4.11 6.72
C LYS A 71 -4.27 2.95 6.22
N LEU A 72 -4.77 3.01 4.99
CA LEU A 72 -5.56 1.92 4.41
C LEU A 72 -4.71 0.67 4.20
N MET A 73 -3.50 0.81 3.65
CA MET A 73 -2.60 -0.34 3.42
C MET A 73 -2.25 -1.04 4.74
N VAL A 74 -1.84 -0.26 5.75
CA VAL A 74 -1.50 -0.80 7.08
C VAL A 74 -2.72 -1.44 7.75
N ALA A 75 -3.90 -0.79 7.70
CA ALA A 75 -5.12 -1.33 8.29
C ALA A 75 -5.53 -2.66 7.64
N VAL A 76 -5.48 -2.76 6.31
CA VAL A 76 -5.79 -3.99 5.58
C VAL A 76 -4.81 -5.11 5.94
N ALA A 77 -3.51 -4.81 5.97
CA ALA A 77 -2.49 -5.79 6.36
C ALA A 77 -2.73 -6.33 7.78
N LEU A 78 -3.02 -5.45 8.74
CA LEU A 78 -3.34 -5.86 10.11
C LEU A 78 -4.59 -6.73 10.17
N VAL A 79 -5.69 -6.32 9.52
CA VAL A 79 -6.95 -7.10 9.50
C VAL A 79 -6.73 -8.50 8.93
N LEU A 80 -5.97 -8.63 7.84
CA LEU A 80 -5.66 -9.93 7.25
C LEU A 80 -4.80 -10.79 8.18
N LEU A 81 -3.81 -10.21 8.86
CA LEU A 81 -2.96 -10.91 9.82
C LEU A 81 -3.75 -11.41 11.03
N VAL A 82 -4.62 -10.58 11.61
CA VAL A 82 -5.49 -10.97 12.72
C VAL A 82 -6.42 -12.11 12.30
N GLN A 83 -7.00 -12.01 11.10
CA GLN A 83 -7.88 -13.06 10.59
C GLN A 83 -7.13 -14.39 10.38
N ALA A 84 -5.91 -14.35 9.85
CA ALA A 84 -5.12 -15.56 9.62
C ALA A 84 -4.59 -16.19 10.91
N ASN A 85 -4.33 -15.40 11.96
CA ASN A 85 -3.88 -15.90 13.25
C ASN A 85 -4.65 -15.26 14.43
N PRO A 86 -5.88 -15.71 14.71
CA PRO A 86 -6.75 -15.12 15.72
C PRO A 86 -6.35 -15.55 17.14
N THR A 87 -5.13 -15.20 17.55
CA THR A 87 -4.65 -15.36 18.92
C THR A 87 -4.90 -14.08 19.70
N VAL A 88 -5.11 -14.20 21.02
CA VAL A 88 -5.38 -13.05 21.92
C VAL A 88 -4.23 -12.01 21.90
N TRP A 89 -3.03 -12.42 21.50
CA TRP A 89 -1.88 -11.51 21.34
C TRP A 89 -1.87 -10.73 20.03
N MET A 90 -2.66 -11.16 19.02
CA MET A 90 -2.76 -10.53 17.70
C MET A 90 -4.10 -9.84 17.44
N ALA A 91 -5.16 -10.14 18.23
CA ALA A 91 -6.48 -9.52 18.14
C ALA A 91 -6.61 -8.27 19.03
#